data_AF-A0A1F5U2K2-F1
#
_entry.id   AF-A0A1F5U2K2-F1
#
_cell.length_a   1.000
_cell.length_b   1.000
_cell.length_c   1.000
_cell.angle_alpha   90.00
_cell.angle_beta   90.00
_cell.angle_gamma   90.00
#
_symmetry.space_group_name_H-M   'P 1'
#
loop_
_entity.id
_entity.type
_entity.pdbx_description
1 polymer ?
#
loop_
_entity_poly.entity_id
_entity_poly.type
_entity_poly.pdbx_seq_one_letter_code
_entity_poly.pdbx_strand_id
1 'polypeptide(L)'
;MKDCGTIKMGCFIADHTKIGIGVLINTGSVIGVGCNIFGGGIIPSKYVPSFLWGSNAGVFNEYSNEKFLKDVKSVMARRKKAPSAGDIQLIGDVYKITENARKEFMSMFSNR
;
A
#
# COMPACT_ATOMS: atom_id res chain seq x y z
N MET A 1 14.17 -4.33 -1.34
CA MET A 1 14.48 -3.20 -0.43
C MET A 1 15.78 -2.59 -0.92
N LYS A 2 15.85 -1.27 -1.17
CA LYS A 2 17.08 -0.60 -1.62
C LYS A 2 17.85 -0.07 -0.41
N ASP A 3 19.17 -0.25 -0.41
CA ASP A 3 20.04 0.32 0.60
C ASP A 3 20.10 1.84 0.45
N CYS A 4 20.04 2.55 1.58
CA CYS A 4 20.13 4.00 1.67
C CYS A 4 21.44 4.47 2.33
N GLY A 5 22.33 3.55 2.72
CA GLY A 5 23.63 3.86 3.31
C GLY A 5 23.56 4.38 4.75
N THR A 6 22.40 4.29 5.41
CA THR A 6 22.22 4.74 6.80
C THR A 6 21.73 3.60 7.69
N ILE A 7 22.24 3.56 8.93
CA ILE A 7 21.93 2.50 9.90
C ILE A 7 20.53 2.66 10.49
N LYS A 8 20.04 3.91 10.59
CA LYS A 8 18.74 4.24 11.18
C LYS A 8 17.89 4.99 10.16
N MET A 9 16.89 4.32 9.62
CA MET A 9 15.89 4.88 8.72
C MET A 9 14.51 4.63 9.35
N GLY A 10 13.66 5.67 9.39
CA GLY A 10 12.33 5.65 10.00
C GLY A 10 11.36 4.70 9.29
N CYS A 11 10.19 5.17 8.86
CA CYS A 11 9.36 4.41 7.93
C CYS A 11 8.98 5.28 6.73
N PHE A 12 8.76 4.64 5.59
CA PHE A 12 8.19 5.25 4.41
C PHE A 12 6.76 4.75 4.24
N ILE A 13 5.81 5.67 4.15
CA ILE A 13 4.40 5.39 3.91
C ILE A 13 3.98 6.24 2.71
N ALA A 14 3.67 5.59 1.59
CA ALA A 14 3.36 6.31 0.36
C ALA A 14 1.89 6.78 0.30
N ASP A 15 1.58 7.54 -0.74
CA ASP A 15 0.29 8.22 -0.90
C ASP A 15 -0.91 7.27 -0.89
N HIS A 16 -2.06 7.80 -0.45
CA HIS A 16 -3.35 7.11 -0.41
C HIS A 16 -3.41 5.81 0.43
N THR A 17 -2.33 5.47 1.12
CA THR A 17 -2.30 4.36 2.08
C THR A 17 -3.12 4.69 3.31
N LYS A 18 -3.87 3.70 3.79
CA LYS A 18 -4.76 3.77 4.94
C LYS A 18 -4.33 2.71 5.94
N ILE A 19 -4.28 3.12 7.19
CA ILE A 19 -3.81 2.31 8.30
C ILE A 19 -4.92 2.27 9.34
N GLY A 20 -5.33 1.07 9.70
CA GLY A 20 -6.35 0.80 10.69
C GLY A 20 -5.87 1.11 12.10
N ILE A 21 -6.82 1.35 12.99
CA ILE A 21 -6.55 1.60 14.40
C ILE A 21 -5.84 0.38 15.00
N GLY A 22 -4.81 0.65 15.81
CA GLY A 22 -4.04 -0.38 16.51
C GLY A 22 -3.00 -1.11 15.66
N VAL A 23 -2.80 -0.74 14.38
CA VAL A 23 -1.72 -1.29 13.55
C VAL A 23 -0.37 -0.75 14.04
N LEU A 24 0.60 -1.64 14.20
CA LEU A 24 1.95 -1.35 14.68
C LEU A 24 2.94 -1.44 13.52
N ILE A 25 3.65 -0.34 13.26
CA ILE A 25 4.61 -0.20 12.16
C ILE A 25 6.02 -0.25 12.72
N ASN A 26 6.82 -1.22 12.28
CA ASN A 26 8.21 -1.34 12.69
C ASN A 26 9.11 -0.29 12.01
N THR A 27 10.22 0.04 12.66
CA THR A 27 11.27 0.88 12.05
C THR A 27 11.87 0.20 10.82
N GLY A 28 12.21 1.00 9.82
CA GLY A 28 12.62 0.55 8.50
C GLY A 28 11.47 0.04 7.62
N SER A 29 10.20 0.19 8.03
CA SER A 29 9.08 -0.27 7.20
C SER A 29 8.87 0.62 5.98
N VAL A 30 8.55 0.02 4.84
CA VAL A 30 8.23 0.67 3.57
C VAL A 30 6.87 0.16 3.11
N ILE A 31 5.88 1.04 3.11
CA ILE A 31 4.51 0.75 2.72
C ILE A 31 4.20 1.51 1.44
N GLY A 32 3.82 0.77 0.40
CA GLY A 32 3.56 1.27 -0.94
C GLY A 32 2.31 2.16 -1.05
N VAL A 33 2.00 2.56 -2.28
CA VAL A 33 0.88 3.46 -2.60
C VAL A 33 -0.44 2.72 -2.47
N GLY A 34 -1.45 3.38 -1.93
CA GLY A 34 -2.83 2.88 -1.97
C GLY A 34 -3.05 1.59 -1.20
N CYS A 35 -2.23 1.26 -0.21
CA CYS A 35 -2.45 0.09 0.65
C CYS A 35 -3.62 0.35 1.62
N ASN A 36 -4.36 -0.68 1.98
CA ASN A 36 -5.34 -0.65 3.07
C ASN A 36 -5.00 -1.75 4.08
N ILE A 37 -4.43 -1.35 5.21
CA ILE A 37 -3.90 -2.26 6.25
C ILE A 37 -4.77 -2.12 7.50
N PHE A 38 -5.37 -3.20 7.97
CA PHE A 38 -6.29 -3.20 9.13
C PHE A 38 -6.09 -4.40 10.05
N GLY A 39 -6.94 -4.56 11.07
CA GLY A 39 -6.89 -5.70 11.99
C GLY A 39 -5.95 -5.54 13.20
N GLY A 40 -5.31 -4.38 13.35
CA GLY A 40 -4.40 -4.10 14.47
C GLY A 40 -3.10 -4.90 14.44
N GLY A 41 -2.24 -4.75 15.45
CA GLY A 41 -1.01 -5.52 15.64
C GLY A 41 0.10 -5.25 14.63
N ILE A 42 1.18 -6.03 14.71
CA ILE A 42 2.39 -5.83 13.90
C ILE A 42 2.15 -6.30 12.46
N ILE A 43 2.49 -5.44 11.50
CA ILE A 43 2.48 -5.81 10.07
C ILE A 43 3.53 -6.92 9.84
N PRO A 44 3.18 -8.04 9.19
CA PRO A 44 4.05 -9.23 9.12
C PRO A 44 5.32 -9.04 8.27
N SER A 45 5.38 -7.98 7.45
CA SER A 45 6.54 -7.65 6.63
C SER A 45 6.92 -6.17 6.79
N LYS A 46 8.22 -5.89 6.80
CA LYS A 46 8.75 -4.52 6.70
C LYS A 46 8.52 -3.91 5.32
N TYR A 47 8.33 -4.71 4.28
CA TYR A 47 8.00 -4.20 2.94
C TYR A 47 6.60 -4.64 2.55
N VAL A 48 5.72 -3.68 2.33
CA VAL A 48 4.35 -3.90 1.84
C VAL A 48 4.23 -3.23 0.47
N PRO A 49 4.07 -3.98 -0.63
CA PRO A 49 3.96 -3.40 -1.97
C PRO A 49 2.65 -2.64 -2.15
N SER A 50 2.64 -1.72 -3.12
CA SER A 50 1.50 -0.87 -3.46
C SER A 50 0.25 -1.68 -3.79
N PHE A 51 -0.93 -1.10 -3.58
CA PHE A 51 -2.25 -1.64 -3.92
C PHE A 51 -2.56 -3.01 -3.28
N LEU A 52 -2.26 -3.14 -1.99
CA LEU A 52 -2.68 -4.28 -1.18
C LEU A 52 -3.82 -3.93 -0.25
N TRP A 53 -4.68 -4.91 0.01
CA TRP A 53 -5.76 -4.84 0.97
C TRP A 53 -5.67 -6.03 1.91
N GLY A 54 -5.36 -5.81 3.19
CA GLY A 54 -5.15 -6.93 4.11
C GLY A 54 -4.94 -6.55 5.56
N SER A 55 -4.69 -7.55 6.39
CA SER A 55 -4.52 -7.41 7.83
C SER A 55 -3.34 -8.22 8.36
N ASN A 56 -3.03 -8.05 9.66
CA ASN A 56 -2.01 -8.85 10.34
C ASN A 56 -2.34 -10.37 10.35
N ALA A 57 -3.58 -10.74 10.05
CA ALA A 57 -4.08 -12.13 10.12
C ALA A 57 -3.58 -12.99 8.95
N GLY A 58 -2.59 -12.50 8.19
CA GLY A 58 -1.95 -13.23 7.10
C GLY A 58 -2.70 -13.18 5.78
N VAL A 59 -3.85 -12.51 5.69
CA VAL A 59 -4.62 -12.40 4.44
C VAL A 59 -4.36 -11.04 3.78
N PHE A 60 -3.65 -11.07 2.65
CA PHE A 60 -3.45 -9.93 1.77
C PHE A 60 -4.00 -10.21 0.38
N ASN A 61 -4.88 -9.33 -0.09
CA ASN A 61 -5.45 -9.39 -1.42
C ASN A 61 -4.99 -8.20 -2.25
N GLU A 62 -4.99 -8.37 -3.57
CA GLU A 62 -4.80 -7.27 -4.49
C GLU A 62 -5.98 -6.28 -4.40
N TYR A 63 -5.65 -5.01 -4.30
CA TYR A 63 -6.62 -3.93 -4.36
C TYR A 63 -6.72 -3.43 -5.80
N SER A 64 -7.75 -3.88 -6.51
CA SER A 64 -7.88 -3.60 -7.94
C SER A 64 -7.78 -2.11 -8.27
N ASN A 65 -7.13 -1.79 -9.39
CA ASN A 65 -6.93 -0.41 -9.87
C ASN A 65 -8.26 0.35 -9.97
N GLU A 66 -9.31 -0.30 -10.47
CA GLU A 66 -10.65 0.29 -10.61
C GLU A 66 -11.26 0.69 -9.26
N LYS A 67 -11.20 -0.22 -8.28
CA LYS A 67 -11.73 0.02 -6.94
C LYS A 67 -10.91 1.11 -6.24
N PHE A 68 -9.59 1.08 -6.40
CA PHE A 68 -8.69 2.10 -5.88
C PHE A 68 -8.99 3.48 -6.47
N LEU A 69 -9.13 3.61 -7.79
CA LEU A 69 -9.47 4.87 -8.45
C LEU A 69 -10.83 5.42 -8.01
N LYS A 70 -11.83 4.55 -7.81
CA LYS A 70 -13.13 4.95 -7.25
C LYS A 70 -12.99 5.55 -5.85
N ASP A 71 -12.14 4.95 -5.01
CA ASP A 71 -11.91 5.43 -3.66
C ASP A 71 -11.05 6.71 -3.64
N VAL A 72 -10.07 6.86 -4.53
CA VAL A 72 -9.31 8.09 -4.72
C VAL A 72 -10.24 9.25 -5.08
N LYS A 73 -11.13 9.07 -6.08
CA LYS A 73 -12.15 10.07 -6.45
C LYS A 73 -13.01 10.45 -5.25
N SER A 74 -13.49 9.46 -4.50
CA SER A 74 -14.35 9.66 -3.33
C SER A 74 -13.63 10.41 -2.19
N VAL A 75 -12.37 10.09 -1.92
CA VAL A 75 -11.57 10.74 -0.87
C VAL A 75 -11.22 12.17 -1.25
N MET A 76 -10.83 12.42 -2.50
CA MET A 76 -10.50 13.77 -2.98
C MET A 76 -11.73 14.69 -2.99
N ALA A 77 -12.90 14.14 -3.35
CA ALA A 77 -14.16 14.89 -3.36
C ALA A 77 -14.53 15.47 -1.98
N ARG A 78 -14.13 14.81 -0.88
CA ARG A 78 -14.32 15.34 0.49
C ARG A 78 -13.61 16.67 0.72
N ARG A 79 -12.55 16.94 -0.05
CA ARG A 79 -11.79 18.20 -0.03
C ARG A 79 -12.16 19.11 -1.21
N LYS A 80 -13.29 18.85 -1.89
CA LYS A 80 -13.74 19.57 -3.09
C LYS A 80 -12.70 19.56 -4.22
N LYS A 81 -11.92 18.47 -4.34
CA LYS A 81 -10.94 18.25 -5.42
C LYS A 81 -11.32 17.02 -6.25
N ALA A 82 -10.92 17.02 -7.52
CA ALA A 82 -10.98 15.86 -8.39
C ALA A 82 -9.56 15.46 -8.80
N PRO A 83 -9.26 14.15 -8.98
CA PRO A 83 -8.00 13.74 -9.58
C PRO A 83 -7.92 14.25 -11.02
N SER A 84 -6.75 14.78 -11.38
CA SER A 84 -6.46 15.19 -12.76
C SER A 84 -6.30 13.97 -13.66
N ALA A 85 -6.31 14.20 -14.99
CA ALA A 85 -6.00 13.14 -15.94
C ALA A 85 -4.59 12.56 -15.71
N GLY A 86 -3.63 13.41 -15.33
CA GLY A 86 -2.27 12.99 -14.97
C GLY A 86 -2.22 12.09 -13.74
N ASP A 87 -3.01 12.39 -12.70
CA ASP A 87 -3.09 11.55 -11.50
C ASP A 87 -3.63 10.15 -11.83
N ILE A 88 -4.69 10.08 -12.65
CA ILE A 88 -5.31 8.81 -13.06
C ILE A 88 -4.31 7.98 -13.88
N GLN A 89 -3.59 8.62 -14.80
CA GLN A 89 -2.57 7.96 -15.61
C GLN A 89 -1.42 7.45 -14.74
N LEU A 90 -0.88 8.30 -13.85
CA LEU A 90 0.21 7.94 -12.94
C LEU A 90 -0.18 6.76 -12.05
N ILE A 91 -1.38 6.77 -11.47
CA ILE A 91 -1.88 5.65 -10.66
C ILE A 91 -1.90 4.36 -11.48
N GLY A 92 -2.40 4.40 -12.72
CA GLY A 92 -2.41 3.26 -13.62
C GLY A 92 -1.01 2.74 -13.96
N ASP A 93 -0.05 3.63 -14.16
CA ASP A 93 1.33 3.25 -14.48
C ASP A 93 2.05 2.65 -13.27
N VAL A 94 1.90 3.26 -12.09
CA VAL A 94 2.43 2.69 -10.82
C VAL A 94 1.78 1.33 -10.54
N TYR A 95 0.49 1.16 -10.83
CA TYR A 95 -0.21 -0.12 -10.68
C TYR A 95 0.42 -1.24 -11.50
N LYS A 96 0.78 -0.94 -12.76
CA LYS A 96 1.46 -1.88 -13.67
C LYS A 96 2.90 -2.14 -13.23
N ILE A 97 3.68 -1.10 -12.93
CA ILE A 97 5.10 -1.23 -12.56
C ILE A 97 5.28 -2.04 -11.26
N THR A 98 4.31 -1.96 -10.34
CA THR A 98 4.37 -2.66 -9.04
C THR A 98 3.73 -4.05 -9.06
N GLU A 99 3.24 -4.53 -10.21
CA GLU A 99 2.51 -5.80 -10.33
C GLU A 99 3.34 -7.00 -9.85
N ASN A 100 4.59 -7.12 -10.28
CA ASN A 100 5.45 -8.25 -9.89
C ASN A 100 5.69 -8.29 -8.38
N ALA A 101 6.00 -7.14 -7.77
CA ALA A 101 6.20 -7.04 -6.33
C ALA A 101 4.93 -7.40 -5.54
N ARG A 102 3.73 -7.03 -6.04
CA ARG A 102 2.46 -7.47 -5.43
C ARG A 102 2.29 -8.99 -5.50
N LYS A 103 2.49 -9.59 -6.68
CA LYS A 103 2.32 -11.03 -6.90
C LYS A 103 3.28 -11.84 -6.04
N GLU A 104 4.54 -11.45 -6.00
CA GLU A 104 5.56 -12.07 -5.13
C GLU A 104 5.20 -11.98 -3.66
N PHE A 105 4.71 -10.82 -3.20
CA PHE A 105 4.30 -10.66 -1.82
C PHE A 105 3.10 -11.55 -1.48
N MET A 106 2.06 -11.55 -2.32
CA MET A 106 0.85 -12.35 -2.07
C MET A 106 1.14 -13.86 -2.04
N SER A 107 2.06 -14.35 -2.86
CA SER A 107 2.43 -15.77 -2.86
C SER A 107 3.12 -16.20 -1.56
N MET A 108 3.83 -15.30 -0.86
CA MET A 108 4.43 -15.56 0.46
C MET A 108 3.38 -15.82 1.55
N PHE A 109 2.16 -15.30 1.39
CA PHE A 109 1.07 -15.42 2.37
C PHE A 109 -0.02 -16.42 1.95
N SER A 110 -0.07 -16.83 0.68
CA SER A 110 -1.04 -17.80 0.18
C SER A 110 -0.68 -19.27 0.47
N ASN A 111 0.54 -19.56 0.93
CA ASN A 111 1.06 -20.90 1.21
C ASN A 111 1.13 -21.24 2.71
N ARG A 112 0.36 -20.53 3.55
CA ARG A 112 0.19 -20.82 4.99
C ARG A 112 -1.26 -21.17 5.27
#